data_AF-A0AAW8CHY4-F1
#
_entry.id   AF-A0AAW8CHY4-F1
#
_cell.length_a   1.000
_cell.length_b   1.000
_cell.length_c   1.000
_cell.angle_alpha   90.00
_cell.angle_beta   90.00
_cell.angle_gamma   90.00
#
_symmetry.space_group_name_H-M   'P 1'
#
loop_
_entity.id
_entity.type
_entity.pdbx_description
1 polymer ?
#
loop_
_entity_poly.entity_id
_entity_poly.type
_entity_poly.pdbx_seq_one_letter_code
_entity_poly.pdbx_strand_id
1 'polypeptide(L)'
;MLSEISSADLGLQNDEKISPLESYLFDRVFYDSEIEKENIVNDEIKEVMVFTKIPKNSIKIPVAGGGTYSPDFAYIIKKESGEVLNLVVESKGVESNDILRKEETKKIQHAEQLFKQFGNVLNIKFVSQFNQDKIVELIKCYLQDKIIL
;
A
#
# COMPACT_ATOMS: atom_id res chain seq x y z
N MET A 1 7.85 25.72 0.56
CA MET A 1 7.90 24.79 1.70
C MET A 1 7.29 23.49 1.23
N LEU A 2 7.93 22.35 1.48
CA LEU A 2 7.21 21.08 1.48
C LEU A 2 6.12 21.21 2.55
N SER A 3 4.88 20.91 2.21
CA SER A 3 3.78 20.93 3.19
C SER A 3 4.09 19.87 4.24
N GLU A 4 4.25 20.30 5.49
CA GLU A 4 4.32 19.37 6.62
C GLU A 4 3.01 18.58 6.67
N ILE A 5 3.12 17.26 6.81
CA ILE A 5 1.99 16.36 7.01
C ILE A 5 1.87 16.07 8.51
N SER A 6 0.64 16.02 9.00
CA SER A 6 0.38 15.60 10.37
C SER A 6 0.77 14.13 10.53
N SER A 7 1.59 13.81 11.53
CA SER A 7 1.95 12.41 11.83
C SER A 7 0.74 11.53 12.09
N ALA A 8 -0.33 12.09 12.67
CA ALA A 8 -1.57 11.37 12.94
C ALA A 8 -2.28 10.86 11.66
N ASP A 9 -1.99 11.50 10.51
CA ASP A 9 -2.50 11.06 9.22
C ASP A 9 -1.70 9.89 8.64
N LEU A 10 -0.48 9.64 9.13
CA LEU A 10 0.36 8.51 8.72
C LEU A 10 0.18 7.30 9.66
N GLY A 11 0.08 7.54 10.96
CA GLY A 11 -0.13 6.48 11.94
C GLY A 11 -0.14 7.01 13.38
N LEU A 12 -0.78 6.26 14.27
CA LEU A 12 -0.87 6.62 15.69
C LEU A 12 0.35 6.15 16.50
N GLN A 13 1.02 5.10 16.04
CA GLN A 13 2.22 4.56 16.67
C GLN A 13 3.47 5.05 15.94
N ASN A 14 4.58 5.14 16.66
CA ASN A 14 5.90 5.45 16.10
C ASN A 14 6.99 4.61 16.76
N ASP A 15 8.13 4.50 16.10
CA ASP A 15 9.34 3.91 16.68
C ASP A 15 10.56 4.77 16.30
N GLU A 16 10.92 5.71 17.17
CA GLU A 16 12.00 6.66 16.92
C GLU A 16 13.40 6.01 16.88
N LYS A 17 13.52 4.75 17.29
CA LYS A 17 14.79 4.02 17.30
C LYS A 17 15.05 3.29 15.98
N ILE A 18 14.04 3.14 15.14
CA ILE A 18 14.12 2.41 13.87
C ILE A 18 14.13 3.42 12.72
N SER A 19 15.08 3.26 11.81
CA SER A 19 15.09 4.00 10.55
C SER A 19 14.26 3.24 9.52
N PRO A 20 13.46 3.94 8.70
CA PRO A 20 12.76 3.29 7.60
C PRO A 20 13.74 2.82 6.51
N LEU A 21 13.24 2.00 5.60
CA LEU A 21 13.93 1.64 4.36
C LEU A 21 14.33 2.89 3.56
N GLU A 22 15.44 2.80 2.80
CA GLU A 22 15.96 3.94 2.02
C GLU A 22 14.97 4.40 0.95
N SER A 23 14.19 3.46 0.40
CA SER A 23 13.15 3.75 -0.58
C SER A 23 11.85 4.33 0.03
N TYR A 24 11.75 4.47 1.35
CA TYR A 24 10.59 5.09 1.99
C TYR A 24 10.66 6.61 1.93
N LEU A 25 9.53 7.25 1.57
CA LEU A 25 9.48 8.70 1.32
C LEU A 25 9.72 9.56 2.57
N PHE A 26 9.36 9.07 3.76
CA PHE A 26 9.48 9.82 5.01
C PHE A 26 10.70 9.36 5.83
N ASP A 27 11.22 10.25 6.66
CA ASP A 27 12.37 10.00 7.55
C ASP A 27 12.00 9.29 8.85
N ARG A 28 10.70 9.16 9.15
CA ARG A 28 10.18 8.59 10.39
C ARG A 28 9.15 7.49 10.14
N VAL A 29 9.15 6.52 11.03
CA VAL A 29 8.25 5.37 11.00
C VAL A 29 6.98 5.69 11.80
N PHE A 30 5.85 5.75 11.11
CA PHE A 30 4.51 5.85 11.69
C PHE A 30 3.62 4.75 11.12
N TYR A 31 2.86 4.07 11.98
CA TYR A 31 2.06 2.91 11.61
C TYR A 31 0.84 2.75 12.51
N ASP A 32 -0.20 2.08 12.00
CA ASP A 32 -1.39 1.71 12.76
C ASP A 32 -1.44 0.20 13.10
N SER A 33 -0.60 -0.63 12.46
CA SER A 33 -0.49 -2.07 12.69
C SER A 33 0.93 -2.63 12.49
N GLU A 34 1.22 -3.82 13.04
CA GLU A 34 2.56 -4.43 12.91
C GLU A 34 2.94 -4.77 11.46
N ILE A 35 1.98 -5.22 10.64
CA ILE A 35 2.22 -5.48 9.21
C ILE A 35 2.63 -4.21 8.45
N GLU A 36 2.05 -3.05 8.81
CA GLU A 36 2.49 -1.78 8.24
C GLU A 36 3.89 -1.40 8.69
N LYS A 37 4.22 -1.62 9.98
CA LYS A 37 5.57 -1.39 10.49
C LYS A 37 6.58 -2.23 9.72
N GLU A 38 6.30 -3.52 9.55
CA GLU A 38 7.15 -4.45 8.79
C GLU A 38 7.40 -3.96 7.36
N ASN A 39 6.35 -3.52 6.66
CA ASN A 39 6.47 -2.97 5.30
C ASN A 39 7.36 -1.72 5.20
N ILE A 40 7.49 -0.93 6.27
CA ILE A 40 8.27 0.32 6.28
C ILE A 40 9.75 0.06 6.55
N VAL A 41 10.07 -0.99 7.32
CA VAL A 41 11.41 -1.16 7.93
C VAL A 41 12.16 -2.41 7.46
N ASN A 42 11.46 -3.38 6.87
CA ASN A 42 12.02 -4.68 6.49
C ASN A 42 11.89 -4.95 4.99
N ASP A 43 12.71 -5.89 4.51
CA ASP A 43 12.60 -6.48 3.17
C ASP A 43 12.71 -5.47 2.00
N GLU A 44 13.81 -4.70 1.95
CA GLU A 44 14.15 -3.80 0.84
C GLU A 44 14.06 -4.49 -0.54
N ILE A 45 13.48 -3.78 -1.52
CA ILE A 45 13.23 -4.31 -2.86
C ILE A 45 13.87 -3.36 -3.87
N LYS A 46 14.89 -3.85 -4.58
CA LYS A 46 15.69 -3.05 -5.50
C LYS A 46 14.88 -2.36 -6.60
N GLU A 47 13.79 -2.98 -7.05
CA GLU A 47 12.92 -2.47 -8.10
C GLU A 47 11.96 -1.36 -7.61
N VAL A 48 11.79 -1.22 -6.29
CA VAL A 48 11.02 -0.12 -5.70
C VAL A 48 11.87 1.14 -5.73
N MET A 49 11.44 2.13 -6.51
CA MET A 49 12.13 3.43 -6.56
C MET A 49 11.78 4.30 -5.37
N VAL A 50 10.51 4.29 -4.97
CA VAL A 50 10.00 5.00 -3.81
C VAL A 50 8.69 4.38 -3.37
N PHE A 51 8.45 4.34 -2.07
CA PHE A 51 7.14 4.02 -1.51
C PHE A 51 6.81 4.90 -0.31
N THR A 52 5.53 4.94 0.06
CA THR A 52 5.07 5.81 1.13
C THR A 52 3.77 5.28 1.75
N LYS A 53 3.52 5.60 3.02
CA LYS A 53 2.16 5.54 3.55
C LYS A 53 1.33 6.63 2.89
N ILE A 54 0.11 6.28 2.49
CA ILE A 54 -0.85 7.25 1.98
C ILE A 54 -1.50 7.92 3.20
N PRO A 55 -1.40 9.25 3.35
CA PRO A 55 -2.02 9.92 4.48
C PRO A 55 -3.54 9.71 4.48
N LYS A 56 -4.11 9.61 5.68
CA LYS A 56 -5.56 9.59 5.89
C LYS A 56 -6.22 10.73 5.11
N ASN A 57 -7.32 10.43 4.43
CA ASN A 57 -8.11 11.36 3.61
C ASN A 57 -7.49 11.84 2.27
N SER A 58 -6.34 11.30 1.85
CA SER A 58 -5.74 11.60 0.54
C SER A 58 -6.50 10.99 -0.65
N ILE A 59 -7.00 9.77 -0.48
CA ILE A 59 -7.80 9.07 -1.49
C ILE A 59 -9.19 8.81 -0.87
N LYS A 60 -10.25 9.11 -1.61
CA LYS A 60 -11.63 9.03 -1.11
C LYS A 60 -12.35 7.81 -1.66
N ILE A 61 -12.05 6.62 -1.13
CA ILE A 61 -12.80 5.40 -1.46
C ILE A 61 -14.05 5.34 -0.57
N PRO A 62 -15.26 5.24 -1.13
CA PRO A 62 -16.49 5.27 -0.36
C PRO A 62 -16.65 4.02 0.53
N VAL A 63 -17.17 4.21 1.74
CA VAL A 63 -17.57 3.12 2.64
C VAL A 63 -19.04 3.25 3.03
N ALA A 64 -19.62 2.15 3.52
CA ALA A 64 -21.00 2.18 4.03
C ALA A 64 -21.14 3.22 5.16
N GLY A 65 -22.26 3.94 5.19
CA GLY A 65 -22.50 4.99 6.18
C GLY A 65 -22.00 6.38 5.77
N GLY A 66 -21.55 6.57 4.52
CA GLY A 66 -21.23 7.91 3.98
C GLY A 66 -19.81 8.40 4.25
N GLY A 67 -18.95 7.57 4.84
CA GLY A 67 -17.54 7.87 5.04
C GLY A 67 -16.66 7.52 3.84
N THR A 68 -15.38 7.86 3.95
CA THR A 68 -14.33 7.46 2.99
C THR A 68 -13.09 6.97 3.70
N TYR A 69 -12.24 6.23 3.01
CA TYR A 69 -10.91 5.83 3.51
C TYR A 69 -9.84 5.92 2.41
N SER A 70 -8.59 6.05 2.85
CA SER A 70 -7.38 5.90 2.02
C SER A 70 -6.82 4.48 2.19
N PRO A 71 -6.26 3.85 1.15
CA PRO A 71 -5.40 2.68 1.30
C PRO A 71 -4.14 2.98 2.12
N ASP A 72 -3.39 1.96 2.51
CA ASP A 72 -2.24 2.12 3.40
C ASP A 72 -0.98 2.62 2.72
N PHE A 73 -0.61 2.02 1.59
CA PHE A 73 0.68 2.29 0.92
C PHE A 73 0.55 2.51 -0.58
N ALA A 74 1.48 3.29 -1.11
CA ALA A 74 1.73 3.41 -2.54
C ALA A 74 3.20 3.12 -2.83
N TYR A 75 3.47 2.25 -3.81
CA TYR A 75 4.80 1.91 -4.30
C TYR A 75 4.93 2.29 -5.77
N ILE A 76 6.08 2.86 -6.13
CA ILE A 76 6.48 3.10 -7.52
C ILE A 76 7.59 2.11 -7.86
N ILE A 77 7.28 1.18 -8.75
CA ILE A 77 8.15 0.05 -9.09
C ILE A 77 8.63 0.21 -10.53
N LYS A 78 9.94 0.13 -10.75
CA LYS A 78 10.54 0.16 -12.09
C LYS A 78 10.94 -1.25 -12.49
N LYS A 79 10.22 -1.80 -13.48
CA LYS A 79 10.55 -3.10 -14.07
C LYS A 79 11.83 -3.00 -14.90
N GLU A 80 12.47 -4.15 -15.13
CA GLU A 80 13.65 -4.24 -16.02
C GLU A 80 13.34 -3.79 -17.47
N SER A 81 12.10 -3.97 -17.91
CA SER A 81 11.61 -3.49 -19.21
C SER A 81 11.59 -1.96 -19.34
N GLY A 82 11.77 -1.23 -18.23
CA GLY A 82 11.63 0.22 -18.15
C GLY A 82 10.20 0.68 -17.85
N GLU A 83 9.22 -0.22 -17.83
CA GLU A 83 7.85 0.08 -17.44
C GLU A 83 7.77 0.45 -15.95
N VAL A 84 6.95 1.46 -15.62
CA VAL A 84 6.64 1.84 -14.24
C VAL A 84 5.29 1.26 -13.85
N LEU A 85 5.30 0.43 -12.81
CA LEU A 85 4.10 -0.07 -12.14
C LEU A 85 3.85 0.73 -10.86
N ASN A 86 2.62 1.22 -10.71
CA ASN A 86 2.16 1.87 -9.48
C ASN A 86 1.33 0.85 -8.69
N LEU A 87 1.80 0.47 -7.50
CA LEU A 87 1.10 -0.48 -6.65
C LEU A 87 0.48 0.26 -5.47
N VAL A 88 -0.83 0.10 -5.29
CA VAL A 88 -1.56 0.59 -4.12
C VAL A 88 -1.90 -0.61 -3.25
N VAL A 89 -1.52 -0.55 -1.98
CA VAL A 89 -1.64 -1.68 -1.06
C VAL A 89 -2.53 -1.30 0.11
N GLU A 90 -3.46 -2.18 0.43
CA GLU A 90 -4.26 -2.16 1.66
C GLU A 90 -3.79 -3.31 2.54
N SER A 91 -3.29 -3.00 3.74
CA SER A 91 -2.81 -3.99 4.69
C SER A 91 -3.96 -4.43 5.61
N LYS A 92 -4.12 -5.75 5.77
CA LYS A 92 -5.16 -6.36 6.58
C LYS A 92 -4.52 -7.19 7.68
N GLY A 93 -4.81 -6.82 8.92
CA GLY A 93 -4.36 -7.54 10.12
C GLY A 93 -5.04 -8.90 10.36
N VAL A 94 -5.48 -9.59 9.29
CA VAL A 94 -6.07 -10.93 9.33
C VAL A 94 -5.28 -11.87 8.42
N GLU A 95 -5.39 -13.17 8.66
CA GLU A 95 -4.59 -14.16 7.93
C GLU A 95 -4.96 -14.27 6.45
N SER A 96 -6.23 -14.13 6.09
CA SER A 96 -6.67 -14.27 4.70
C SER A 96 -8.01 -13.60 4.42
N ASN A 97 -8.38 -13.55 3.15
CA ASN A 97 -9.66 -13.02 2.67
C ASN A 97 -10.89 -13.72 3.31
N ASP A 98 -10.80 -15.01 3.64
CA ASP A 98 -11.92 -15.78 4.20
C ASP A 98 -12.34 -15.30 5.60
N ILE A 99 -11.47 -14.55 6.28
CA ILE A 99 -11.68 -14.04 7.63
C ILE A 99 -12.16 -12.57 7.61
N LEU A 100 -12.16 -11.93 6.44
CA LEU A 100 -12.58 -10.54 6.31
C LEU A 100 -14.03 -10.35 6.71
N ARG A 101 -14.28 -9.25 7.42
CA ARG A 101 -15.64 -8.79 7.68
C ARG A 101 -16.27 -8.35 6.36
N LYS A 102 -17.59 -8.51 6.22
CA LYS A 102 -18.34 -8.10 5.02
C LYS A 102 -18.07 -6.64 4.61
N GLU A 103 -17.83 -5.76 5.58
CA GLU A 103 -17.50 -4.36 5.32
C GLU A 103 -16.12 -4.20 4.69
N GLU A 104 -15.11 -4.96 5.12
CA GLU A 104 -13.76 -4.93 4.57
C GLU A 104 -13.73 -5.46 3.15
N THR A 105 -14.47 -6.54 2.86
CA THR A 105 -14.64 -7.05 1.50
C THR A 105 -15.22 -5.98 0.58
N LYS A 106 -16.25 -5.24 1.03
CA LYS A 106 -16.85 -4.15 0.23
C LYS A 106 -15.87 -3.00 -0.01
N LYS A 107 -15.07 -2.63 1.00
CA LYS A 107 -14.02 -1.60 0.85
C LYS A 107 -13.04 -1.98 -0.25
N ILE A 108 -12.52 -3.21 -0.21
CA ILE A 108 -11.62 -3.76 -1.23
C ILE A 108 -12.25 -3.69 -2.62
N GLN A 109 -13.49 -4.13 -2.77
CA GLN A 109 -14.21 -4.09 -4.06
C GLN A 109 -14.37 -2.66 -4.60
N HIS A 110 -14.69 -1.69 -3.75
CA HIS A 110 -14.78 -0.29 -4.16
C HIS A 110 -13.42 0.26 -4.60
N ALA A 111 -12.34 -0.09 -3.89
CA ALA A 111 -10.98 0.31 -4.26
C ALA A 111 -10.58 -0.27 -5.62
N GLU A 112 -10.79 -1.57 -5.83
CA GLU A 112 -10.53 -2.23 -7.11
C GLU A 112 -11.27 -1.56 -8.26
N GLN A 113 -12.56 -1.25 -8.07
CA GLN A 113 -13.34 -0.53 -9.07
C GLN A 113 -12.81 0.88 -9.35
N LEU A 114 -12.44 1.63 -8.31
CA LEU A 114 -11.88 2.96 -8.44
C LEU A 114 -10.59 2.94 -9.26
N PHE A 115 -9.60 2.13 -8.86
CA PHE A 115 -8.30 2.09 -9.52
C PHE A 115 -8.37 1.50 -10.93
N LYS A 116 -9.30 0.57 -11.19
CA LYS A 116 -9.54 0.05 -12.55
C LYS A 116 -9.98 1.16 -13.53
N GLN A 117 -10.70 2.19 -13.08
CA GLN A 117 -11.09 3.31 -13.94
C GLN A 117 -9.89 4.15 -14.39
N PHE A 118 -8.81 4.18 -13.60
CA PHE A 118 -7.56 4.87 -13.93
C PHE A 118 -6.56 4.00 -14.71
N GLY A 119 -6.81 2.69 -14.82
CA GLY A 119 -5.90 1.72 -15.44
C GLY A 119 -5.56 1.99 -16.92
N ASN A 120 -6.40 2.76 -17.62
CA ASN A 120 -6.15 3.16 -19.01
C ASN A 120 -5.19 4.36 -19.14
N VAL A 121 -4.93 5.06 -18.04
CA VAL A 121 -4.07 6.27 -18.01
C VAL A 121 -2.75 5.97 -17.30
N LEU A 122 -2.79 5.14 -16.26
CA LEU A 122 -1.65 4.75 -15.44
C LEU A 122 -1.69 3.24 -15.22
N ASN A 123 -0.53 2.58 -15.28
CA ASN A 123 -0.45 1.19 -14.86
C ASN A 123 -0.51 1.12 -13.33
N ILE A 124 -1.74 1.07 -12.80
CA ILE A 124 -2.04 0.98 -11.37
C ILE A 124 -2.58 -0.42 -11.06
N LYS A 125 -2.08 -1.03 -9.99
CA LYS A 125 -2.63 -2.25 -9.40
C LYS A 125 -2.98 -2.00 -7.95
N PHE A 126 -4.21 -2.36 -7.56
CA PHE A 126 -4.64 -2.37 -6.17
C PHE A 126 -4.52 -3.78 -5.62
N VAL A 127 -3.96 -3.93 -4.41
CA VAL A 127 -3.68 -5.22 -3.78
C VAL A 127 -4.04 -5.17 -2.31
N SER A 128 -4.66 -6.24 -1.83
CA SER A 128 -4.80 -6.48 -0.39
C SER A 128 -3.66 -7.37 0.08
N GLN A 129 -2.99 -6.97 1.16
CA GLN A 129 -1.95 -7.75 1.84
C GLN A 129 -2.53 -8.26 3.16
N PHE A 130 -2.34 -9.53 3.46
CA PHE A 130 -2.75 -10.19 4.70
C PHE A 130 -1.53 -10.53 5.58
N ASN A 131 -1.73 -10.91 6.84
CA ASN A 131 -0.62 -11.22 7.76
C ASN A 131 0.32 -12.33 7.26
N GLN A 132 -0.21 -13.30 6.51
CA GLN A 132 0.58 -14.37 5.92
C GLN A 132 1.41 -13.91 4.71
N ASP A 133 1.15 -12.72 4.17
CA ASP A 133 1.79 -12.18 2.98
C ASP A 133 2.95 -11.27 3.34
N LYS A 134 4.12 -11.53 2.75
CA LYS A 134 5.19 -10.55 2.72
C LYS A 134 5.03 -9.61 1.54
N ILE A 135 5.17 -8.30 1.77
CA ILE A 135 5.05 -7.30 0.69
C ILE A 135 6.05 -7.54 -0.45
N VAL A 136 7.25 -8.01 -0.11
CA VAL A 136 8.28 -8.39 -1.09
C VAL A 136 7.84 -9.52 -2.02
N GLU A 137 7.08 -10.49 -1.52
CA GLU A 137 6.58 -11.61 -2.33
C GLU A 137 5.44 -11.15 -3.24
N LEU A 138 4.57 -10.27 -2.74
CA LEU A 138 3.52 -9.65 -3.55
C LEU A 138 4.12 -8.83 -4.69
N ILE A 139 5.09 -7.95 -4.40
CA ILE A 139 5.74 -7.12 -5.42
C ILE A 139 6.45 -7.99 -6.46
N LYS A 140 7.17 -9.04 -6.04
CA LYS A 140 7.81 -9.99 -6.96
C LYS A 140 6.82 -10.68 -7.90
N CYS A 141 5.60 -10.99 -7.44
CA CYS A 141 4.55 -11.54 -8.29
C CYS A 141 4.13 -10.58 -9.41
N TYR A 142 4.21 -9.26 -9.20
CA TYR A 142 3.90 -8.25 -10.21
C TYR A 142 5.10 -7.84 -11.09
N LEU A 143 6.32 -8.14 -10.66
CA LEU A 143 7.54 -7.98 -11.47
C LEU A 143 7.66 -9.08 -12.52
N GLN A 144 7.24 -10.30 -12.19
CA GLN A 144 7.17 -11.40 -13.13
C GLN A 144 5.95 -11.17 -14.03
N ASP A 145 6.18 -10.72 -15.27
CA ASP A 145 5.16 -10.74 -16.31
C ASP A 145 4.77 -12.20 -16.56
N LYS A 146 3.86 -12.76 -15.74
CA LYS A 146 3.28 -14.07 -16.00
C LYS A 146 2.49 -13.93 -17.29
N ILE A 147 3.09 -14.39 -18.39
CA ILE A 147 2.35 -14.95 -19.51
C ILE A 147 1.59 -16.14 -18.92
N ILE A 148 0.35 -15.89 -18.52
CA ILE A 148 -0.62 -16.95 -18.30
C ILE A 148 -1.05 -17.37 -19.72
N LEU A 149 -0.44 -18.46 -20.22
CA LEU A 149 -0.98 -19.21 -21.35
C LEU A 149 -2.24 -19.96 -20.92
#